data_AF-X1IL56-F1
#
_entry.id   AF-X1IL56-F1
#
_cell.length_a   1.000
_cell.length_b   1.000
_cell.length_c   1.000
_cell.angle_alpha   90.00
_cell.angle_beta   90.00
_cell.angle_gamma   90.00
#
_symmetry.space_group_name_H-M   'P 1'
#
loop_
_entity.id
_entity.type
_entity.pdbx_description
1 polymer ?
#
loop_
_entity_poly.entity_id
_entity_poly.type
_entity_poly.pdbx_seq_one_letter_code
_entity_poly.pdbx_strand_id
1 'polypeptide(L)'
;MRQQSPRIRKARKGPTRKGIGPDPNRIATAWGRGASEYRPGLFTKQYFVEHGEGCCADVYYALSQEIERMNKERIEIGEKTFRRPNYSSFSRYFHWFAILELIERTDRREPAIYDFLKKRVFYKLTAKGASEEA
;
A
#
# COMPACT_ATOMS: atom_id res chain seq x y z
N MET A 1 -0.04 -30.21 -37.27
CA MET A 1 -1.36 -29.69 -36.83
C MET A 1 -1.34 -29.53 -35.32
N ARG A 2 -1.39 -28.29 -34.79
CA ARG A 2 -1.44 -28.05 -33.33
C ARG A 2 -2.89 -28.17 -32.86
N GLN A 3 -3.20 -29.18 -32.06
CA GLN A 3 -4.52 -29.32 -31.43
C GLN A 3 -4.75 -28.14 -30.48
N GLN A 4 -5.72 -27.27 -30.80
CA GLN A 4 -6.17 -26.23 -29.88
C GLN A 4 -7.02 -26.88 -28.78
N SER A 5 -6.55 -26.83 -27.54
CA SER A 5 -7.32 -27.32 -26.39
C SER A 5 -8.63 -26.54 -26.22
N PRO A 6 -9.74 -27.19 -25.86
CA PRO A 6 -11.04 -26.53 -25.77
C PRO A 6 -11.07 -25.47 -24.65
N ARG A 7 -11.63 -24.29 -24.96
CA ARG A 7 -11.83 -23.19 -24.01
C ARG A 7 -12.86 -23.59 -22.94
N ILE A 8 -12.40 -23.95 -21.75
CA ILE A 8 -13.26 -24.20 -20.58
C ILE A 8 -13.92 -22.87 -20.18
N ARG A 9 -15.21 -22.70 -20.46
CA ARG A 9 -16.01 -21.58 -19.96
C ARG A 9 -16.21 -21.76 -18.45
N LYS A 10 -15.43 -21.03 -17.64
CA LYS A 10 -15.62 -21.00 -16.18
C LYS A 10 -17.02 -20.48 -15.85
N ALA A 11 -17.75 -21.20 -15.01
CA ALA A 11 -19.06 -20.77 -14.53
C ALA A 11 -18.96 -19.38 -13.87
N ARG A 12 -19.92 -18.50 -14.18
CA ARG A 12 -19.98 -17.15 -13.61
C ARG A 12 -20.19 -17.28 -12.11
N LYS A 13 -19.18 -16.88 -11.33
CA LYS A 13 -19.22 -16.94 -9.85
C LYS A 13 -20.42 -16.10 -9.38
N GLY A 14 -21.33 -16.70 -8.63
CA GLY A 14 -22.50 -16.00 -8.09
C GLY A 14 -22.11 -14.81 -7.20
N PRO A 15 -22.99 -13.80 -7.06
CA PRO A 15 -22.70 -12.61 -6.26
C PRO A 15 -22.46 -13.03 -4.80
N THR A 16 -21.25 -12.75 -4.33
CA THR A 16 -20.83 -13.13 -2.97
C THR A 16 -21.26 -11.99 -2.02
N ARG A 17 -22.47 -12.14 -1.45
CA ARG A 17 -23.16 -11.26 -0.47
C ARG A 17 -23.77 -9.96 -1.02
N LYS A 18 -25.00 -9.68 -0.55
CA LYS A 18 -25.66 -8.37 -0.62
C LYS A 18 -24.84 -7.37 0.21
N GLY A 19 -24.27 -6.35 -0.43
CA GLY A 19 -23.58 -5.27 0.27
C GLY A 19 -24.59 -4.45 1.08
N ILE A 20 -24.36 -4.32 2.39
CA ILE A 20 -25.11 -3.41 3.27
C ILE A 20 -24.43 -2.05 3.15
N GLY A 21 -24.89 -1.23 2.20
CA GLY A 21 -24.68 0.22 2.12
C GLY A 21 -23.23 0.74 2.13
N PRO A 22 -23.02 2.03 1.80
CA PRO A 22 -21.72 2.67 1.88
C PRO A 22 -21.53 3.23 3.29
N ASP A 23 -21.09 2.38 4.22
CA ASP A 23 -20.48 2.91 5.44
C ASP A 23 -19.03 3.29 5.10
N PRO A 24 -18.63 4.57 5.19
CA PRO A 24 -17.27 5.00 4.86
C PRO A 24 -16.19 4.29 5.70
N ASN A 25 -16.56 3.74 6.87
CA ASN A 25 -15.67 2.94 7.72
C ASN A 25 -15.67 1.44 7.37
N ARG A 26 -16.58 0.98 6.49
CA ARG A 26 -16.58 -0.36 5.89
C ARG A 26 -15.69 -0.43 4.67
N ILE A 27 -14.45 -0.12 4.95
CA ILE A 27 -13.33 -0.24 4.04
C ILE A 27 -13.16 -1.71 3.61
N ALA A 28 -13.00 -1.96 2.31
CA ALA A 28 -12.87 -3.31 1.78
C ALA A 28 -11.70 -4.04 2.46
N THR A 29 -11.92 -5.30 2.83
CA THR A 29 -11.02 -6.12 3.66
C THR A 29 -9.65 -6.39 3.00
N ALA A 30 -9.50 -6.08 1.70
CA ALA A 30 -8.29 -6.37 0.93
C ALA A 30 -7.42 -5.12 0.74
N TRP A 31 -6.20 -5.21 1.27
CA TRP A 31 -5.11 -4.26 1.05
C TRP A 31 -4.86 -4.02 -0.45
N GLY A 32 -4.72 -2.75 -0.87
CA GLY A 32 -4.30 -2.36 -2.22
C GLY A 32 -5.28 -1.48 -2.99
N ARG A 33 -6.52 -1.92 -3.26
CA ARG A 33 -7.45 -1.18 -4.15
C ARG A 33 -8.78 -0.75 -3.51
N GLY A 34 -9.31 -1.51 -2.57
CA GLY A 34 -10.62 -1.24 -1.96
C GLY A 34 -10.56 -0.59 -0.59
N ALA A 35 -9.36 -0.32 -0.07
CA ALA A 35 -9.20 0.31 1.23
C ALA A 35 -9.18 1.85 1.10
N SER A 36 -10.18 2.56 1.66
CA SER A 36 -10.27 4.03 1.72
C SER A 36 -9.02 4.63 2.35
N GLU A 37 -8.68 5.86 1.94
CA GLU A 37 -7.69 6.82 2.50
C GLU A 37 -6.25 6.34 2.77
N TYR A 38 -6.03 5.05 2.95
CA TYR A 38 -4.79 4.38 3.36
C TYR A 38 -4.34 3.39 2.27
N ARG A 39 -4.68 3.69 1.01
CA ARG A 39 -4.03 3.04 -0.14
C ARG A 39 -2.54 3.29 0.00
N PRO A 40 -1.66 2.28 -0.17
CA PRO A 40 -0.26 2.49 0.11
C PRO A 40 0.36 3.57 -0.79
N GLY A 41 -0.21 3.86 -1.97
CA GLY A 41 0.17 5.02 -2.78
C GLY A 41 -0.23 6.36 -2.19
N LEU A 42 -1.48 6.51 -1.73
CA LEU A 42 -1.94 7.73 -1.08
C LEU A 42 -1.19 7.99 0.22
N PHE A 43 -1.03 6.97 1.06
CA PHE A 43 -0.27 7.06 2.30
C PHE A 43 1.20 7.44 2.04
N THR A 44 1.84 6.80 1.06
CA THR A 44 3.23 7.12 0.69
C THR A 44 3.34 8.56 0.20
N LYS A 45 2.37 9.05 -0.59
CA LYS A 45 2.32 10.44 -1.04
C LYS A 45 2.19 11.41 0.14
N GLN A 46 1.22 11.19 1.02
CA GLN A 46 1.00 12.01 2.23
C GLN A 46 2.24 12.04 3.12
N TYR A 47 2.86 10.88 3.34
CA TYR A 47 4.09 10.77 4.11
C TYR A 47 5.20 11.68 3.56
N PHE A 48 5.44 11.64 2.24
CA PHE A 48 6.46 12.50 1.62
C PHE A 48 6.07 13.98 1.58
N VAL A 49 4.78 14.31 1.52
CA VAL A 49 4.32 15.70 1.64
C VAL A 49 4.60 16.25 3.04
N GLU A 50 4.35 15.47 4.09
CA GLU A 50 4.60 15.89 5.47
C GLU A 50 6.10 15.90 5.85
N HIS A 51 6.85 14.88 5.40
CA HIS A 51 8.22 14.64 5.88
C HIS A 51 9.29 15.10 4.89
N GLY A 52 8.93 15.38 3.63
CA GLY A 52 9.82 15.75 2.53
C GLY A 52 10.65 14.57 1.99
N GLU A 53 11.39 13.90 2.86
CA GLU A 53 12.26 12.76 2.54
C GLU A 53 12.03 11.58 3.49
N GLY A 54 12.25 10.36 2.98
CA GLY A 54 12.16 9.16 3.81
C GLY A 54 12.64 7.90 3.08
N CYS A 55 13.00 6.87 3.84
CA CYS A 55 13.34 5.57 3.27
C CYS A 55 12.12 4.64 3.27
N CYS A 56 12.15 3.58 2.45
CA CYS A 56 11.06 2.60 2.38
C CYS A 56 10.71 1.99 3.75
N ALA A 57 11.69 1.82 4.63
CA ALA A 57 11.46 1.29 5.97
C ALA A 57 10.68 2.28 6.87
N ASP A 58 10.93 3.58 6.72
CA ASP A 58 10.25 4.62 7.50
C ASP A 58 8.77 4.70 7.10
N VAL A 59 8.52 4.75 5.78
CA VAL A 59 7.15 4.75 5.24
C VAL A 59 6.41 3.49 5.66
N TYR A 60 7.07 2.33 5.63
CA TYR A 60 6.47 1.08 6.10
C TYR A 60 6.15 1.12 7.59
N TYR A 61 7.05 1.64 8.41
CA TYR A 61 6.86 1.74 9.85
C TYR A 61 5.69 2.67 10.18
N ALA A 62 5.64 3.85 9.55
CA ALA A 62 4.53 4.79 9.68
C ALA A 62 3.19 4.15 9.26
N LEU A 63 3.16 3.47 8.12
CA LEU A 63 1.97 2.73 7.67
C LEU A 63 1.53 1.67 8.69
N SER A 64 2.48 1.04 9.36
CA SER A 64 2.21 -0.01 10.34
C SER A 64 1.59 0.54 11.61
N GLN A 65 2.10 1.67 12.11
CA GLN A 65 1.52 2.39 13.25
C GLN A 65 0.10 2.86 12.94
N GLU A 66 -0.12 3.33 11.72
CA GLU A 66 -1.43 3.80 11.28
C GLU A 66 -2.46 2.67 11.18
N ILE A 67 -2.06 1.51 10.63
CA ILE A 67 -2.91 0.31 10.62
C ILE A 67 -3.24 -0.15 12.05
N GLU A 68 -2.30 -0.06 12.98
CA GLU A 68 -2.53 -0.40 14.39
C GLU A 68 -3.53 0.57 15.04
N ARG A 69 -3.40 1.88 14.77
CA ARG A 69 -4.37 2.91 15.22
C ARG A 69 -5.77 2.61 14.69
N MET A 70 -5.92 2.42 13.37
CA MET A 70 -7.19 2.09 12.74
C MET A 70 -7.79 0.78 13.29
N ASN A 71 -6.96 -0.21 13.56
CA ASN A 71 -7.44 -1.49 14.09
C ASN A 71 -8.02 -1.35 15.49
N LYS A 72 -7.49 -0.45 16.34
CA LYS A 72 -8.09 -0.15 17.65
C LYS A 72 -9.49 0.43 17.47
N GLU A 73 -9.63 1.44 16.62
CA GLU A 73 -10.94 2.06 16.31
C GLU A 73 -11.93 1.05 15.73
N ARG A 74 -11.47 0.14 14.87
CA ARG A 74 -12.31 -0.93 14.30
C ARG A 74 -12.77 -1.94 15.34
N ILE A 75 -11.91 -2.31 16.29
CA ILE A 75 -12.28 -3.21 17.38
C ILE A 75 -13.38 -2.57 18.24
N GLU A 76 -13.29 -1.27 18.51
CA GLU A 76 -14.29 -0.54 19.31
C GLU A 76 -15.69 -0.55 18.67
N ILE A 77 -15.77 -0.46 17.34
CA ILE A 77 -17.05 -0.51 16.59
C ILE A 77 -17.46 -1.94 16.17
N GLY A 78 -16.72 -2.97 16.61
CA GLY A 78 -17.00 -4.38 16.29
C GLY A 78 -16.73 -4.77 14.82
N GLU A 79 -15.95 -3.97 14.09
CA GLU A 79 -15.56 -4.23 12.70
C GLU A 79 -14.28 -5.08 12.61
N LYS A 80 -14.08 -5.71 11.45
CA LYS A 80 -12.91 -6.59 11.24
C LYS A 80 -11.62 -5.79 11.08
N THR A 81 -10.58 -6.19 11.81
CA THR A 81 -9.23 -5.60 11.69
C THR A 81 -8.61 -5.84 10.31
N PHE A 82 -7.82 -4.88 9.85
CA PHE A 82 -6.93 -5.05 8.72
C PHE A 82 -5.74 -5.92 9.05
N ARG A 83 -5.34 -6.74 8.08
CA ARG A 83 -4.08 -7.47 8.14
C ARG A 83 -2.97 -6.59 7.58
N ARG A 84 -1.98 -6.28 8.42
CA ARG A 84 -0.75 -5.59 8.01
C ARG A 84 -0.03 -6.38 6.91
N PRO A 85 0.42 -5.74 5.81
CA PRO A 85 1.30 -6.38 4.84
C PRO A 85 2.69 -6.60 5.47
N ASN A 86 3.41 -7.65 5.06
CA ASN A 86 4.81 -7.76 5.46
C ASN A 86 5.68 -6.77 4.68
N TYR A 87 6.88 -6.49 5.20
CA TYR A 87 7.81 -5.54 4.58
C TYR A 87 8.18 -5.92 3.14
N SER A 88 8.35 -7.22 2.83
CA SER A 88 8.71 -7.65 1.48
C SER A 88 7.61 -7.35 0.45
N SER A 89 6.34 -7.50 0.82
CA SER A 89 5.20 -7.15 -0.04
C SER A 89 5.12 -5.64 -0.21
N PHE A 90 5.32 -4.89 0.87
CA PHE A 90 5.33 -3.43 0.83
C PHE A 90 6.48 -2.90 -0.02
N SER A 91 7.71 -3.40 0.15
CA SER A 91 8.88 -2.89 -0.58
C SER A 91 8.80 -3.12 -2.08
N ARG A 92 8.20 -4.24 -2.52
CA ARG A 92 7.89 -4.47 -3.95
C ARG A 92 6.88 -3.45 -4.46
N TYR A 93 5.85 -3.15 -3.69
CA TYR A 93 4.86 -2.14 -4.04
C TYR A 93 5.49 -0.74 -4.07
N PHE A 94 6.32 -0.40 -3.08
CA PHE A 94 7.08 0.84 -3.02
C PHE A 94 8.03 1.00 -4.22
N HIS A 95 8.65 -0.09 -4.66
CA HIS A 95 9.53 -0.08 -5.83
C HIS A 95 8.79 0.33 -7.12
N TRP A 96 7.49 0.02 -7.25
CA TRP A 96 6.69 0.52 -8.38
C TRP A 96 6.59 2.04 -8.41
N PHE A 97 6.56 2.73 -7.28
CA PHE A 97 6.58 4.20 -7.26
C PHE A 97 7.87 4.77 -7.82
N ALA A 98 9.00 4.11 -7.53
CA ALA A 98 10.29 4.50 -8.12
C ALA A 98 10.33 4.21 -9.63
N ILE A 99 9.82 3.06 -10.09
CA ILE A 99 9.73 2.73 -11.53
C ILE A 99 8.84 3.72 -12.28
N LEU A 100 7.72 4.14 -11.67
CA LEU A 100 6.78 5.08 -12.25
C LEU A 100 7.23 6.55 -12.13
N GLU A 101 8.40 6.79 -11.53
CA GLU A 101 8.97 8.13 -11.30
C GLU A 101 8.06 9.03 -10.46
N LEU A 102 7.25 8.44 -9.58
CA LEU A 102 6.43 9.17 -8.61
C LEU A 102 7.24 9.57 -7.38
N ILE A 103 8.31 8.82 -7.13
CA ILE A 103 9.34 9.14 -6.15
C ILE A 103 10.71 8.98 -6.80
N GLU A 104 11.66 9.79 -6.38
CA GLU A 104 13.05 9.71 -6.84
C GLU A 104 14.00 9.50 -5.67
N ARG A 105 15.14 8.90 -5.96
CA ARG A 105 16.20 8.71 -4.96
C ARG A 105 16.89 10.04 -4.70
N THR A 106 17.26 10.24 -3.45
CA THR A 106 18.08 11.36 -3.00
C THR A 106 19.52 10.89 -2.78
N ASP A 107 20.47 11.83 -2.72
CA ASP A 107 21.88 11.49 -2.47
C ASP A 107 22.17 11.06 -1.02
N ARG A 108 21.22 11.32 -0.11
CA ARG A 108 21.31 10.93 1.30
C ARG A 108 21.38 9.41 1.46
N ARG A 109 22.39 8.96 2.21
CA ARG A 109 22.56 7.56 2.63
C ARG A 109 22.90 7.52 4.10
N GLU A 110 22.19 6.67 4.83
CA GLU A 110 22.44 6.45 6.25
C GLU A 110 22.73 4.98 6.55
N PRO A 111 23.44 4.70 7.66
CA PRO A 111 23.48 3.35 8.24
C PRO A 111 22.06 2.84 8.43
N ALA A 112 21.82 1.58 8.09
CA ALA A 112 20.54 0.97 8.34
C ALA A 112 20.41 0.52 9.79
N ILE A 113 19.21 0.70 10.33
CA ILE A 113 18.86 0.27 11.69
C ILE A 113 18.67 -1.25 11.76
N TYR A 114 18.38 -1.89 10.62
CA TYR A 114 18.21 -3.33 10.53
C TYR A 114 19.41 -3.98 9.83
N ASP A 115 20.00 -5.02 10.43
CA ASP A 115 21.18 -5.72 9.91
C ASP A 115 21.02 -6.29 8.50
N PHE A 116 19.78 -6.62 8.11
CA PHE A 116 19.49 -7.13 6.76
C PHE A 116 19.50 -6.04 5.67
N LEU A 117 19.46 -4.77 6.05
CA LEU A 117 19.59 -3.64 5.15
C LEU A 117 21.02 -3.12 5.24
N LYS A 118 21.79 -3.14 4.16
CA LYS A 118 23.20 -2.63 4.22
C LYS A 118 23.27 -1.10 4.32
N LYS A 119 22.30 -0.38 3.75
CA LYS A 119 22.21 1.10 3.73
C LYS A 119 20.74 1.52 3.64
N ARG A 120 20.35 2.61 4.30
CA ARG A 120 19.09 3.31 4.03
C ARG A 120 19.24 4.14 2.75
N VAL A 121 18.31 3.92 1.83
CA VAL A 121 18.18 4.72 0.60
C VAL A 121 16.97 5.61 0.79
N PHE A 122 17.19 6.91 0.68
CA PHE A 122 16.15 7.92 0.85
C PHE A 122 15.53 8.27 -0.49
N TYR A 123 14.26 8.64 -0.42
CA TYR A 123 13.43 9.02 -1.53
C TYR A 123 12.68 10.30 -1.18
N LYS A 124 12.28 11.05 -2.21
CA LYS A 124 11.37 12.19 -2.11
C LYS A 124 10.33 12.13 -3.22
N LEU A 125 9.24 12.89 -3.04
CA LEU A 125 8.20 13.01 -4.05
C LEU A 125 8.72 13.77 -5.28
N THR A 126 8.39 13.31 -6.48
CA THR A 126 8.63 14.06 -7.71
C THR A 126 7.47 15.02 -7.99
N ALA A 127 7.64 15.97 -8.91
CA ALA A 127 6.54 16.81 -9.38
C ALA A 127 5.37 15.98 -9.93
N LYS A 128 5.68 14.88 -10.64
CA LYS A 128 4.71 13.91 -11.14
C LYS A 128 3.97 13.19 -10.01
N GLY A 129 4.70 12.73 -8.99
CA GLY A 129 4.10 12.14 -7.79
C GLY A 129 3.21 13.09 -7.01
N ALA A 130 3.54 14.39 -7.01
CA ALA A 130 2.73 15.44 -6.40
C ALA A 130 1.40 15.64 -7.14
N SER A 131 1.41 15.57 -8.48
CA SER A 131 0.24 15.82 -9.32
C SER A 131 -0.74 14.65 -9.46
N GLU A 132 -0.36 13.41 -9.15
CA GLU A 132 -1.28 12.26 -9.21
C GLU A 132 -2.48 12.45 -8.27
N GLU A 133 -3.71 12.32 -8.81
CA GLU A 133 -4.93 12.34 -8.02
C GLU A 133 -5.04 11.08 -7.12
N ALA A 134 -5.55 11.27 -5.90
CA ALA A 134 -5.61 10.27 -4.82
C ALA A 134 -6.71 9.21 -5.00
#